data_AF-A0A354Y9T5-F1
#
_entry.id   AF-A0A354Y9T5-F1
#
_cell.length_a   1.000
_cell.length_b   1.000
_cell.length_c   1.000
_cell.angle_alpha   90.00
_cell.angle_beta   90.00
_cell.angle_gamma   90.00
#
_symmetry.space_group_name_H-M   'P 1'
#
loop_
_entity.id
_entity.type
_entity.pdbx_description
1 polymer ?
#
loop_
_entity_poly.entity_id
_entity_poly.type
_entity_poly.pdbx_seq_one_letter_code
_entity_poly.pdbx_strand_id
1 'polypeptide(L)'
;LLQTTGSHGGQVPKVMDAAAVQALQHHVREVHVGADLLDWINRLVRASRPGPQAPEEVRQWVRWGAGPRAGQSLVLASKARALLHGRFAATRDDV
;
A
#
# COMPACT_ATOMS: atom_id res chain seq x y z
N LEU A 1 -10.43 -21.65 -13.51
CA LEU A 1 -11.90 -21.52 -13.50
C LEU A 1 -12.54 -22.55 -12.57
N LEU A 2 -12.32 -23.86 -12.74
CA LEU A 2 -12.86 -24.92 -11.85
C LEU A 2 -12.52 -24.78 -10.36
N GLN A 3 -11.41 -24.11 -9.99
CA GLN A 3 -11.03 -23.84 -8.60
C GLN A 3 -11.86 -22.73 -7.92
N THR A 4 -12.45 -21.80 -8.67
CA THR A 4 -13.23 -20.65 -8.13
C THR A 4 -14.72 -20.76 -8.42
N THR A 5 -15.13 -21.70 -9.28
CA THR A 5 -16.54 -21.96 -9.64
C THR A 5 -16.99 -23.38 -9.29
N GLY A 6 -16.19 -24.12 -8.51
CA GLY A 6 -16.53 -25.46 -8.04
C GLY A 6 -17.47 -25.43 -6.83
N SER A 7 -18.27 -26.47 -6.64
CA SER A 7 -19.20 -26.65 -5.52
C SER A 7 -18.54 -27.09 -4.20
N HIS A 8 -17.21 -27.17 -4.15
CA HIS A 8 -16.47 -27.62 -2.96
C HIS A 8 -16.39 -26.49 -1.93
N GLY A 9 -17.29 -26.50 -0.96
CA GLY A 9 -17.22 -25.65 0.23
C GLY A 9 -16.22 -26.22 1.24
N GLY A 10 -14.97 -25.77 1.18
CA GLY A 10 -14.00 -26.06 2.23
C GLY A 10 -14.40 -25.39 3.55
N GLN A 11 -14.21 -26.07 4.68
CA GLN A 11 -14.32 -25.42 5.99
C GLN A 11 -13.17 -24.42 6.14
N VAL A 12 -13.48 -23.12 6.18
CA VAL A 12 -12.49 -22.07 6.44
C VAL A 12 -12.35 -21.89 7.94
N PRO A 13 -11.19 -22.20 8.55
CA PRO A 13 -11.01 -21.99 9.97
C PRO A 13 -11.01 -20.49 10.29
N LYS A 14 -11.72 -20.10 11.35
CA LYS A 14 -11.70 -18.73 11.86
C LYS A 14 -10.36 -18.47 12.56
N VAL A 15 -9.52 -17.65 11.93
CA VAL A 15 -8.20 -17.26 12.49
C VAL A 15 -8.23 -15.93 13.24
N MET A 16 -9.27 -15.12 13.05
CA MET A 16 -9.42 -13.80 13.65
C MET A 16 -10.89 -13.40 13.74
N ASP A 17 -11.26 -12.56 14.69
CA ASP A 17 -12.59 -11.94 14.76
C ASP A 17 -12.59 -10.50 14.23
N ALA A 18 -13.78 -9.91 14.07
CA ALA A 18 -13.93 -8.57 13.52
C ALA A 18 -13.29 -7.49 14.41
N ALA A 19 -13.33 -7.66 15.74
CA ALA A 19 -12.78 -6.70 16.69
C ALA A 19 -11.25 -6.63 16.57
N ALA A 20 -10.60 -7.78 16.44
CA ALA A 20 -9.16 -7.87 16.19
C ALA A 20 -8.75 -7.21 14.86
N VAL A 21 -9.54 -7.40 13.78
CA VAL A 21 -9.29 -6.71 12.50
C VAL A 21 -9.39 -5.19 12.65
N GLN A 22 -10.40 -4.70 13.35
CA GLN A 22 -10.58 -3.26 13.58
C GLN A 22 -9.45 -2.67 14.45
N ALA A 23 -9.03 -3.40 15.49
CA ALA A 23 -7.90 -3.01 16.32
C ALA A 23 -6.61 -2.89 15.49
N LEU A 24 -6.32 -3.87 14.62
CA LEU A 24 -5.18 -3.81 13.71
C LEU A 24 -5.27 -2.61 12.76
N GLN A 25 -6.44 -2.34 12.17
CA GLN A 25 -6.63 -1.16 11.33
C GLN A 25 -6.37 0.15 12.09
N HIS A 26 -6.69 0.21 13.38
CA HIS A 26 -6.36 1.35 14.23
C HIS A 26 -4.85 1.47 14.42
N HIS A 27 -4.18 0.40 14.84
CA HIS A 27 -2.73 0.38 15.07
C HIS A 27 -1.90 0.69 13.82
N VAL A 28 -2.37 0.30 12.62
CA VAL A 28 -1.73 0.71 11.36
C VAL A 28 -1.60 2.23 11.26
N ARG A 29 -2.54 3.01 11.81
CA ARG A 29 -2.49 4.47 11.78
C ARG A 29 -1.48 5.05 12.76
N GLU A 30 -1.09 4.31 13.79
CA GLU A 30 -0.14 4.73 14.84
C GLU A 30 1.32 4.49 14.46
N VAL A 31 1.60 3.60 13.51
CA VAL A 31 2.96 3.33 13.01
C VAL A 31 3.64 4.65 12.59
N HIS A 32 4.93 4.79 12.87
CA HIS A 32 5.66 6.00 12.49
C HIS A 32 6.05 5.97 11.00
N VAL A 33 6.05 7.14 10.35
CA VAL A 33 6.60 7.33 9.00
C VAL A 33 7.48 8.57 9.03
N GLY A 34 8.76 8.39 8.72
CA GLY A 34 9.73 9.49 8.71
C GLY A 34 9.47 10.49 7.57
N ALA A 35 9.88 11.75 7.79
CA ALA A 35 9.73 12.82 6.79
C ALA A 35 10.42 12.48 5.46
N ASP A 36 11.64 11.93 5.52
CA ASP A 36 12.39 11.52 4.32
C ASP A 36 11.65 10.46 3.48
N LEU A 37 10.97 9.53 4.16
CA LEU A 37 10.18 8.48 3.52
C LEU A 37 8.92 9.07 2.88
N LEU A 38 8.24 10.01 3.55
CA LEU A 38 7.09 10.73 2.98
C LEU A 38 7.49 11.52 1.73
N ASP A 39 8.61 12.24 1.78
CA ASP A 39 9.13 12.98 0.64
C ASP A 39 9.52 12.06 -0.51
N TRP A 40 10.10 10.90 -0.19
CA TRP A 40 10.41 9.91 -1.21
C TRP A 40 9.15 9.32 -1.86
N ILE A 41 8.11 8.96 -1.08
CA ILE A 41 6.81 8.51 -1.61
C ILE A 41 6.20 9.59 -2.51
N ASN A 42 6.26 10.86 -2.10
CA ASN A 42 5.77 11.97 -2.90
C ASN A 42 6.51 12.10 -4.24
N ARG A 43 7.85 11.95 -4.25
CA ARG A 43 8.64 11.93 -5.48
C ARG A 43 8.25 10.76 -6.38
N LEU A 44 8.09 9.56 -5.81
CA LEU A 44 7.68 8.35 -6.53
C LEU A 44 6.31 8.53 -7.21
N VAL A 45 5.31 9.00 -6.47
CA VAL A 45 3.97 9.28 -7.01
C VAL A 45 4.03 10.33 -8.12
N ARG A 46 4.81 11.40 -7.95
CA ARG A 46 4.98 12.43 -8.98
C ARG A 46 5.68 11.91 -10.24
N ALA A 47 6.65 11.00 -10.10
CA ALA A 47 7.36 10.42 -11.24
C ALA A 47 6.45 9.60 -12.18
N SER A 48 5.30 9.13 -11.68
CA SER A 48 4.29 8.45 -12.52
C SER A 48 3.45 9.41 -13.38
N ARG A 49 3.57 10.73 -13.20
CA ARG A 49 2.79 11.71 -13.96
C ARG A 49 3.54 12.13 -15.21
N PRO A 50 2.89 12.09 -16.40
CA PRO A 50 3.53 12.55 -17.62
C PRO A 50 3.87 14.04 -17.51
N GLY A 51 5.11 14.38 -17.86
CA GLY A 51 5.63 15.74 -17.82
C GLY A 51 7.10 15.78 -18.22
N PRO A 52 7.71 16.98 -18.33
CA PRO A 52 9.09 17.13 -18.83
C PRO A 52 10.14 16.36 -18.00
N GLN A 53 9.88 16.20 -16.71
CA GLN A 53 10.77 15.52 -15.76
C GLN A 53 10.46 14.02 -15.58
N ALA A 54 9.47 13.48 -16.30
CA ALA A 54 9.09 12.08 -16.20
C ALA A 54 10.00 11.18 -17.07
N PRO A 55 10.20 9.90 -16.69
CA PRO A 55 10.85 8.91 -17.55
C PRO A 55 10.19 8.83 -18.92
N GLU A 56 10.95 8.45 -19.95
CA GLU A 56 10.46 8.41 -21.33
C GLU A 56 9.27 7.46 -21.46
N GLU A 57 9.31 6.31 -20.80
CA GLU A 57 8.25 5.32 -20.80
C GLU A 57 6.95 5.89 -20.21
N VAL A 58 7.06 6.71 -19.16
CA VAL A 58 5.90 7.38 -18.57
C VAL A 58 5.33 8.42 -19.53
N ARG A 59 6.18 9.19 -20.20
CA ARG A 59 5.73 10.17 -21.20
C ARG A 59 5.04 9.51 -22.38
N GLN A 60 5.56 8.38 -22.84
CA GLN A 60 5.06 7.68 -24.02
C GLN A 60 3.78 6.90 -23.75
N TRP A 61 3.67 6.24 -22.59
CA TRP A 61 2.63 5.24 -22.34
C TRP A 61 1.58 5.65 -21.29
N VAL A 62 1.85 6.66 -20.46
CA VAL A 62 0.95 7.04 -19.36
C VAL A 62 0.23 8.34 -19.67
N ARG A 63 -1.09 8.26 -19.81
CA ARG A 63 -1.94 9.44 -20.04
C ARG A 63 -2.35 10.16 -18.76
N TRP A 64 -2.51 9.44 -17.65
CA TRP A 64 -2.81 10.00 -16.33
C TRP A 64 -2.00 9.26 -15.26
N GLY A 65 -1.13 9.99 -14.57
CA GLY A 65 -0.34 9.41 -13.48
C GLY A 65 -1.10 9.34 -12.16
N ALA A 66 -0.41 8.86 -11.13
CA ALA A 66 -0.97 8.68 -9.81
C ALA A 66 -1.38 10.00 -9.14
N GLY A 67 -2.61 10.04 -8.63
CA GLY A 67 -3.18 11.18 -7.92
C GLY A 67 -2.74 11.29 -6.44
N PRO A 68 -3.17 12.34 -5.72
CA PRO A 68 -2.85 12.51 -4.29
C PRO A 68 -3.26 11.30 -3.41
N ARG A 69 -4.33 10.59 -3.78
CA ARG A 69 -4.79 9.37 -3.08
C ARG A 69 -3.77 8.24 -3.16
N ALA A 70 -2.96 8.16 -4.23
CA ALA A 70 -1.93 7.13 -4.32
C ALA A 70 -0.86 7.30 -3.23
N GLY A 71 -0.43 8.53 -2.95
CA GLY A 71 0.50 8.80 -1.86
C GLY A 71 -0.08 8.42 -0.49
N GLN A 72 -1.35 8.79 -0.24
CA GLN A 72 -2.05 8.41 0.99
C GLN A 72 -2.18 6.88 1.15
N SER A 73 -2.53 6.18 0.07
CA SER A 73 -2.64 4.73 0.05
C SER A 73 -1.28 4.04 0.24
N LEU A 74 -0.22 4.52 -0.40
CA LEU A 74 1.14 3.99 -0.23
C LEU A 74 1.61 4.16 1.21
N VAL A 75 1.38 5.33 1.82
CA VAL A 75 1.71 5.56 3.24
C VAL A 75 0.98 4.55 4.13
N LEU A 76 -0.34 4.39 3.98
CA LEU A 76 -1.09 3.43 4.80
C LEU A 76 -0.66 1.98 4.57
N ALA A 77 -0.40 1.59 3.32
CA ALA A 77 0.08 0.24 2.98
C ALA A 77 1.46 -0.04 3.57
N SER A 78 2.38 0.93 3.51
CA SER A 78 3.72 0.81 4.08
C SER A 78 3.67 0.64 5.60
N LYS A 79 2.79 1.40 6.27
CA LYS A 79 2.55 1.27 7.70
C LYS A 79 2.00 -0.10 8.07
N ALA A 80 1.03 -0.60 7.30
CA ALA A 80 0.47 -1.93 7.49
C ALA A 80 1.54 -3.02 7.33
N ARG A 81 2.38 -2.91 6.28
CA ARG A 81 3.45 -3.87 6.03
C ARG A 81 4.51 -3.86 7.13
N ALA A 82 4.92 -2.69 7.60
CA ALA A 82 5.83 -2.57 8.74
C ALA A 82 5.27 -3.27 9.99
N LEU A 83 3.99 -3.03 10.30
CA LEU A 83 3.31 -3.65 11.45
C LEU A 83 3.21 -5.17 11.31
N LEU A 84 2.91 -5.69 10.12
CA LEU A 84 2.90 -7.14 9.84
C LEU A 84 4.29 -7.77 10.05
N HIS A 85 5.36 -7.01 9.86
CA HIS A 85 6.73 -7.42 10.15
C HIS A 85 7.17 -7.10 11.60
N GLY A 86 6.25 -6.73 12.49
CA GLY A 86 6.54 -6.45 13.89
C GLY A 86 7.32 -5.14 14.12
N ARG A 87 7.36 -4.25 13.13
CA ARG A 87 8.05 -2.95 13.20
C ARG A 87 7.05 -1.82 13.40
N PHE A 88 7.39 -0.88 14.29
CA PHE A 88 6.56 0.30 14.59
C PHE A 88 6.94 1.54 13.78
N ALA A 89 7.86 1.40 12.83
CA ALA A 89 8.24 2.46 11.89
C ALA A 89 8.35 1.88 10.48
N ALA A 90 7.72 2.54 9.51
CA ALA A 90 7.84 2.18 8.10
C ALA A 90 9.20 2.59 7.56
N THR A 91 9.72 1.75 6.66
CA THR A 91 10.98 1.94 5.96
C THR A 91 10.72 1.97 4.46
N ARG A 92 11.77 2.26 3.69
CA ARG A 92 11.67 2.28 2.23
C ARG A 92 11.30 0.91 1.64
N ASP A 93 11.70 -0.17 2.31
CA ASP A 93 11.40 -1.54 1.87
C ASP A 93 9.93 -1.91 2.02
N ASP A 94 9.14 -1.12 2.77
CA ASP A 94 7.71 -1.33 2.98
C ASP A 94 6.82 -0.74 1.88
N VAL A 95 7.34 0.21 1.11
CA VAL A 95 6.66 0.88 -0.01
C VAL A 95 6.76 0.05 -1.28
#